data_AF-A0A7C4E4X0-F1
#
_entry.id   AF-A0A7C4E4X0-F1
#
_cell.length_a   1.000
_cell.length_b   1.000
_cell.length_c   1.000
_cell.angle_alpha   90.00
_cell.angle_beta   90.00
_cell.angle_gamma   90.00
#
_symmetry.space_group_name_H-M   'P 1'
#
loop_
_entity.id
_entity.type
_entity.pdbx_description
1 polymer ?
#
loop_
_entity_poly.entity_id
_entity_poly.type
_entity_poly.pdbx_seq_one_letter_code
_entity_poly.pdbx_strand_id
1 'polypeptide(L)'
;MDIVAALTITMTIFFYAPAAGGINGDLQMADGTEARIGYCSCGPRYPFGTVFEIMVDMRPYGVPQAHECRDRGGKIGNHALDIVIRTGDVKEDLRIARAWGKRRVPVRVWQNWEHYVAG
;
A
#
# COMPACT_ATOMS: atom_id res chain seq x y z
N MET A 1 1.24 14.21 24.06
CA MET A 1 2.70 13.97 24.00
C MET A 1 2.91 13.30 22.67
N ASP A 2 3.07 14.13 21.66
CA ASP A 2 2.90 13.73 20.27
C ASP A 2 4.19 13.12 19.77
N ILE A 3 4.21 11.79 19.66
CA ILE A 3 5.33 11.09 19.04
C ILE A 3 5.10 11.19 17.53
N VAL A 4 5.55 12.31 16.96
CA VAL A 4 5.53 12.61 15.50
C VAL A 4 6.72 11.95 14.78
N ALA A 5 7.44 11.04 15.42
CA ALA A 5 8.60 10.39 14.81
C ALA A 5 8.15 9.14 14.03
N ALA A 6 8.24 9.20 12.69
CA ALA A 6 7.99 8.05 11.85
C ALA A 6 8.92 6.89 12.20
N LEU A 7 8.36 5.70 12.42
CA LEU A 7 9.17 4.51 12.66
C LEU A 7 9.66 3.98 11.31
N THR A 8 10.98 3.86 11.13
CA THR A 8 11.54 3.19 9.96
C THR A 8 11.63 1.69 10.20
N ILE A 9 10.95 0.91 9.37
CA ILE A 9 10.95 -0.56 9.41
C ILE A 9 11.25 -1.12 8.03
N THR A 10 11.86 -2.31 7.97
CA THR A 10 11.96 -3.04 6.70
C THR A 10 10.68 -3.82 6.46
N MET A 11 9.98 -3.53 5.36
CA MET A 11 8.78 -4.26 4.95
C MET A 11 8.99 -4.96 3.62
N THR A 12 8.22 -6.02 3.42
CA THR A 12 8.11 -6.70 2.14
C THR A 12 6.99 -6.08 1.33
N ILE A 13 7.28 -5.57 0.14
CA ILE A 13 6.35 -4.84 -0.71
C ILE A 13 6.06 -5.63 -1.98
N PHE A 14 4.79 -5.68 -2.34
CA PHE A 14 4.25 -6.24 -3.57
C PHE A 14 3.25 -5.26 -4.17
N PHE A 15 2.94 -5.44 -5.46
CA PHE A 15 1.82 -4.75 -6.09
C PHE A 15 0.73 -5.75 -6.42
N TYR A 16 -0.52 -5.31 -6.29
CA TYR A 16 -1.68 -6.05 -6.76
C TYR A 16 -2.59 -5.16 -7.60
N ALA A 17 -3.11 -5.77 -8.67
CA ALA A 17 -4.21 -5.21 -9.42
C ALA A 17 -5.51 -5.63 -8.73
N PRO A 18 -6.39 -4.70 -8.32
CA PRO A 18 -7.72 -5.07 -7.86
C PRO A 18 -8.47 -5.64 -9.07
N ALA A 19 -8.61 -6.96 -9.10
CA ALA A 19 -9.38 -7.62 -10.14
C ALA A 19 -10.88 -7.39 -9.86
N ALA A 20 -11.68 -7.25 -10.92
CA ALA A 20 -13.15 -7.32 -10.87
C ALA A 20 -13.70 -8.69 -10.40
N GLY A 21 -12.85 -9.53 -9.79
CA GLY A 21 -13.15 -10.79 -9.13
C GLY A 21 -12.61 -10.88 -7.70
N GLY A 22 -12.29 -9.73 -7.06
CA GLY A 22 -12.18 -9.63 -5.60
C GLY A 22 -13.48 -10.05 -4.90
N ILE A 23 -13.50 -10.10 -3.57
CA ILE A 23 -14.52 -10.84 -2.77
C ILE A 23 -16.00 -10.53 -3.13
N ASN A 24 -16.35 -9.46 -3.85
CA ASN A 24 -17.70 -9.23 -4.39
C ASN A 24 -17.76 -8.74 -5.85
N GLY A 25 -16.68 -8.85 -6.63
CA GLY A 25 -16.57 -8.13 -7.92
C GLY A 25 -16.45 -6.60 -7.76
N ASP A 26 -16.56 -6.11 -6.53
CA ASP A 26 -16.41 -4.72 -6.16
C ASP A 26 -14.94 -4.37 -5.97
N LEU A 27 -14.56 -3.20 -6.50
CA LEU A 27 -13.29 -2.53 -6.27
C LEU A 27 -13.21 -1.95 -4.85
N GLN A 28 -13.83 -2.60 -3.86
CA GLN A 28 -13.96 -2.11 -2.50
C GLN A 28 -12.90 -2.74 -1.61
N MET A 29 -12.26 -1.90 -0.79
CA MET A 29 -11.29 -2.30 0.22
C MET A 29 -11.98 -2.82 1.48
N ALA A 30 -11.22 -3.48 2.35
CA ALA A 30 -11.74 -3.98 3.63
C ALA A 30 -12.34 -2.88 4.55
N ASP A 31 -11.95 -1.61 4.40
CA ASP A 31 -12.56 -0.49 5.14
C ASP A 31 -13.80 0.13 4.48
N GLY A 32 -14.23 -0.43 3.33
CA GLY A 32 -15.39 0.03 2.57
C GLY A 32 -15.09 1.13 1.54
N THR A 33 -13.85 1.61 1.44
CA THR A 33 -13.46 2.61 0.43
C THR A 33 -13.21 1.99 -0.95
N GLU A 34 -13.31 2.79 -2.02
CA GLU A 34 -12.92 2.33 -3.36
C GLU A 34 -11.38 2.23 -3.50
N ALA A 35 -10.93 1.18 -4.16
CA ALA A 35 -9.54 0.90 -4.46
C ALA A 35 -8.96 1.95 -5.42
N ARG A 36 -7.91 2.65 -4.97
CA ARG A 36 -7.18 3.65 -5.77
C ARG A 36 -5.67 3.51 -5.57
N ILE A 37 -4.91 3.97 -6.56
CA ILE A 37 -3.45 4.14 -6.44
C ILE A 37 -3.17 5.05 -5.23
N GLY A 38 -2.19 4.67 -4.42
CA GLY A 38 -1.93 5.31 -3.12
C GLY A 38 -2.59 4.63 -1.94
N TYR A 39 -3.37 3.56 -2.15
CA TYR A 39 -3.83 2.67 -1.09
C TYR A 39 -3.06 1.37 -1.06
N CYS A 40 -3.10 0.71 0.09
CA CYS A 40 -2.49 -0.60 0.28
C CYS A 40 -3.28 -1.47 1.25
N SER A 41 -3.00 -2.76 1.13
CA SER A 41 -3.27 -3.77 2.12
C SER A 41 -2.13 -3.83 3.13
N CYS A 42 -2.46 -3.82 4.41
CA CYS A 42 -1.47 -3.92 5.48
C CYS A 42 -1.90 -4.93 6.57
N GLY A 43 -0.92 -5.43 7.32
CA GLY A 43 -1.17 -6.38 8.40
C GLY A 43 -2.01 -5.79 9.54
N PRO A 44 -2.68 -6.64 10.35
CA PRO A 44 -3.63 -6.21 11.38
C PRO A 44 -3.03 -5.36 12.50
N ARG A 45 -1.69 -5.36 12.65
CA ARG A 45 -0.98 -4.47 13.57
C ARG A 45 -1.19 -2.98 13.28
N TYR A 46 -1.47 -2.63 12.03
CA TYR A 46 -1.61 -1.23 11.61
C TYR A 46 -3.08 -0.89 11.38
N PRO A 47 -3.63 0.08 12.13
CA PRO A 47 -4.99 0.57 11.91
C PRO A 47 -5.20 1.06 10.48
N PHE A 48 -6.45 1.04 10.00
CA PHE A 48 -6.79 1.76 8.77
C PHE A 48 -6.47 3.25 8.95
N GLY A 49 -6.02 3.88 7.86
CA GLY A 49 -5.50 5.24 7.88
C GLY A 49 -4.00 5.36 8.16
N THR A 50 -3.32 4.30 8.62
CA THR A 50 -1.84 4.28 8.75
C THR A 50 -1.21 4.59 7.40
N VAL A 51 -0.19 5.44 7.38
CA VAL A 51 0.52 5.82 6.15
C VAL A 51 1.92 5.23 6.13
N PHE A 52 2.28 4.66 4.99
CA PHE A 52 3.56 4.03 4.72
C PHE A 52 4.26 4.80 3.61
N GLU A 53 5.36 5.47 3.93
CA GLU A 53 6.24 6.10 2.94
C GLU A 53 7.35 5.11 2.58
N ILE A 54 7.33 4.64 1.33
CA ILE A 54 8.33 3.73 0.77
C ILE A 54 9.58 4.54 0.40
N MET A 55 10.74 4.10 0.90
CA MET A 55 11.98 4.88 0.75
C MET A 55 12.81 4.52 -0.50
N VAL A 56 12.20 3.88 -1.50
CA VAL A 56 12.86 3.55 -2.78
C VAL A 56 12.05 4.11 -3.93
N ASP A 57 12.66 4.50 -5.05
CA ASP A 57 11.93 5.16 -6.13
C ASP A 57 10.87 4.26 -6.80
N MET A 58 9.60 4.66 -6.66
CA MET A 58 8.44 3.97 -7.23
C MET A 58 7.88 4.65 -8.49
N ARG A 59 8.37 5.86 -8.83
CA ARG A 59 7.91 6.64 -9.99
C ARG A 59 8.05 5.91 -11.34
N PRO A 60 9.09 5.08 -11.59
CA PRO A 60 9.17 4.29 -12.82
C PRO A 60 8.00 3.32 -13.04
N TYR A 61 7.23 3.04 -11.98
CA TYR A 61 6.05 2.17 -12.00
C TYR A 61 4.73 2.96 -12.00
N GLY A 62 4.78 4.30 -12.01
CA GLY A 62 3.58 5.15 -11.90
C GLY A 62 2.92 5.11 -10.52
N VAL A 63 3.65 4.68 -9.49
CA VAL A 63 3.14 4.50 -8.12
C VAL A 63 3.75 5.58 -7.21
N PRO A 64 2.96 6.30 -6.40
CA PRO A 64 3.48 7.28 -5.44
C PRO A 64 4.29 6.61 -4.33
N GLN A 65 5.05 7.38 -3.54
CA GLN A 65 5.84 6.82 -2.44
C GLN A 65 5.02 6.54 -1.18
N ALA A 66 3.96 7.30 -0.95
CA ALA A 66 3.15 7.20 0.25
C ALA A 66 1.87 6.40 -0.02
N HIS A 67 1.58 5.46 0.87
CA HIS A 67 0.40 4.59 0.78
C HIS A 67 -0.36 4.57 2.08
N GLU A 68 -1.67 4.74 1.99
CA GLU A 68 -2.54 4.64 3.15
C GLU A 68 -3.12 3.23 3.25
N CYS A 69 -3.17 2.69 4.47
CA CYS A 69 -3.79 1.40 4.71
C CYS A 69 -5.30 1.52 4.71
N ARG A 70 -5.91 0.88 3.71
CA ARG A 70 -7.36 0.82 3.53
C ARG A 70 -7.86 -0.61 3.41
N ASP A 71 -6.95 -1.56 3.21
CA ASP A 71 -7.29 -2.93 2.90
C ASP A 71 -6.61 -3.98 3.80
N ARG A 72 -7.09 -5.22 3.70
CA ARG A 72 -6.60 -6.40 4.41
C ARG A 72 -6.47 -7.58 3.47
N GLY A 73 -5.31 -8.22 3.48
CA GLY A 73 -5.06 -9.45 2.73
C GLY A 73 -4.81 -10.58 3.71
N GLY A 74 -5.51 -11.71 3.56
CA GLY A 74 -5.35 -12.87 4.46
C GLY A 74 -3.93 -13.45 4.50
N LYS A 75 -3.06 -13.09 3.54
CA LYS A 75 -1.65 -13.48 3.47
C LYS A 75 -0.67 -12.33 3.79
N ILE A 76 -1.17 -11.14 4.08
CA ILE A 76 -0.35 -9.95 4.37
C ILE A 76 -0.06 -9.91 5.88
N GLY A 77 1.16 -10.31 6.24
CA GLY A 77 1.64 -10.26 7.61
C GLY A 77 2.05 -8.85 8.07
N ASN A 78 2.41 -8.72 9.35
CA ASN A 78 2.76 -7.43 9.98
C ASN A 78 3.99 -6.71 9.39
N HIS A 79 4.78 -7.34 8.53
CA HIS A 79 5.93 -6.70 7.87
C HIS A 79 5.83 -6.82 6.34
N ALA A 80 4.60 -6.78 5.82
CA ALA A 80 4.32 -6.77 4.40
C ALA A 80 3.24 -5.73 4.05
N LEU A 81 3.34 -5.18 2.85
CA LEU A 81 2.31 -4.36 2.22
C LEU A 81 2.03 -4.89 0.82
N ASP A 82 0.76 -4.86 0.43
CA ASP A 82 0.34 -5.06 -0.96
C ASP A 82 -0.23 -3.74 -1.48
N ILE A 83 0.43 -3.13 -2.47
CA ILE A 83 0.11 -1.78 -2.92
C ILE A 83 -0.76 -1.86 -4.18
N VAL A 84 -1.81 -1.06 -4.20
CA VAL A 84 -2.75 -0.99 -5.32
C VAL A 84 -2.08 -0.39 -6.55
N ILE A 85 -2.21 -1.09 -7.67
CA ILE A 85 -1.98 -0.56 -9.01
C ILE A 85 -3.28 -0.64 -9.79
N ARG A 86 -3.64 0.44 -10.49
CA ARG A 86 -4.90 0.54 -11.24
C ARG A 86 -4.75 1.55 -12.37
N THR A 87 -4.02 1.16 -13.41
CA THR A 87 -3.84 1.98 -14.62
C THR A 87 -5.09 2.03 -15.51
N GLY A 88 -6.06 1.14 -15.26
CA GLY A 88 -7.24 0.95 -16.10
C GLY A 88 -7.06 -0.15 -17.15
N ASP A 89 -5.86 -0.71 -17.27
CA ASP A 89 -5.57 -1.90 -18.09
C ASP A 89 -4.92 -3.00 -17.22
N VAL A 90 -5.65 -4.11 -17.06
CA VAL A 90 -5.19 -5.27 -16.27
C VAL A 90 -3.88 -5.84 -16.80
N LYS A 91 -3.62 -5.81 -18.11
CA LYS A 91 -2.35 -6.31 -18.67
C LYS A 91 -1.19 -5.44 -18.24
N GLU A 92 -1.39 -4.12 -18.24
CA GLU A 92 -0.39 -3.16 -17.81
C GLU A 92 -0.16 -3.24 -16.30
N ASP A 93 -1.22 -3.39 -15.51
CA ASP A 93 -1.10 -3.60 -14.06
C ASP A 93 -0.29 -4.88 -13.77
N LEU A 94 -0.60 -5.99 -14.44
CA LEU A 94 0.18 -7.22 -14.28
C LEU A 94 1.65 -7.05 -14.73
N ARG A 95 1.91 -6.26 -15.77
CA ARG A 95 3.28 -5.94 -16.21
C ARG A 95 4.04 -5.16 -15.14
N ILE A 96 3.42 -4.14 -14.56
CA ILE A 96 3.97 -3.30 -13.48
C ILE A 96 4.25 -4.17 -12.24
N ALA A 97 3.29 -4.99 -11.81
CA ALA A 97 3.47 -5.88 -10.66
C ALA A 97 4.63 -6.87 -10.86
N ARG A 98 4.78 -7.43 -12.07
CA ARG A 98 5.90 -8.31 -12.42
C ARG A 98 7.24 -7.59 -12.43
N ALA A 99 7.28 -6.37 -13.00
CA ALA A 99 8.50 -5.57 -13.08
C ALA A 99 8.99 -5.10 -11.69
N TRP A 100 8.09 -4.90 -10.75
CA TRP A 100 8.43 -4.69 -9.35
C TRP A 100 8.90 -5.98 -8.67
N GLY A 101 8.09 -7.04 -8.77
CA GLY A 101 8.31 -8.31 -8.11
C GLY A 101 7.98 -8.25 -6.61
N LYS A 102 8.81 -8.91 -5.78
CA LYS A 102 8.73 -8.87 -4.32
C LYS A 102 10.00 -8.25 -3.80
N ARG A 103 9.91 -7.16 -3.02
CA ARG A 103 11.10 -6.46 -2.51
C ARG A 103 11.02 -6.21 -1.02
N ARG A 104 12.16 -6.31 -0.34
CA ARG A 104 12.30 -5.85 1.05
C ARG A 104 12.94 -4.48 1.03
N VAL A 105 12.24 -3.49 1.54
CA VAL A 105 12.66 -2.08 1.47
C VAL A 105 12.41 -1.36 2.79
N PRO A 106 13.19 -0.32 3.10
CA PRO A 106 12.87 0.55 4.22
C PRO A 106 11.59 1.34 3.97
N VAL A 107 10.76 1.43 5.00
CA VAL A 107 9.47 2.12 5.00
C VAL A 107 9.37 2.95 6.27
N ARG A 108 8.95 4.21 6.15
CA ARG A 108 8.57 5.04 7.28
C ARG A 108 7.07 4.91 7.53
N VAL A 109 6.71 4.64 8.78
CA VAL A 109 5.32 4.45 9.21
C VAL A 109 4.86 5.67 9.98
N TRP A 110 3.75 6.23 9.53
CA TRP A 110 3.08 7.38 10.11
C TRP A 110 1.69 6.98 10.59
N GLN A 111 1.24 7.56 11.71
CA GLN A 111 -0.05 7.21 12.29
C GLN A 111 -1.21 7.50 11.34
N ASN A 112 -1.14 8.60 10.59
CA ASN A 112 -2.13 9.01 9.60
C ASN A 112 -1.54 10.01 8.58
N TRP A 113 -2.37 10.45 7.63
CA TRP A 113 -1.97 11.40 6.59
C TRP A 113 -1.62 12.79 7.14
N GLU A 114 -2.32 13.25 8.19
CA GLU A 114 -2.04 14.55 8.83
C GLU A 114 -0.62 14.60 9.41
N HIS A 115 -0.18 13.53 10.06
CA HIS A 115 1.19 13.43 10.57
C HIS A 115 2.22 13.31 9.44
N TYR A 116 1.89 12.61 8.36
CA TYR A 116 2.78 12.48 7.20
C TYR A 116 3.04 13.84 6.51
N VAL A 117 2.02 14.68 6.36
CA VAL A 117 2.20 16.00 5.72
C VAL A 117 2.83 17.06 6.64
N ALA A 118 2.81 16.83 7.95
CA ALA A 118 3.35 17.75 8.95
C ALA A 118 4.85 17.54 9.25
N GLY A 119 5.43 16.40 8.84
CA GLY A 119 6.83 16.04 9.04
C GLY A 119 7.70 16.28 7.82
#